data_AF-A0A094WA62-F1
#
_entry.id   AF-A0A094WA62-F1
#
_cell.length_a   1.000
_cell.length_b   1.000
_cell.length_c   1.000
_cell.angle_alpha   90.00
_cell.angle_beta   90.00
_cell.angle_gamma   90.00
#
_symmetry.space_group_name_H-M   'P 1'
#
loop_
_entity.id
_entity.type
_entity.pdbx_description
1 polymer ?
#
loop_
_entity_poly.entity_id
_entity_poly.type
_entity_poly.pdbx_seq_one_letter_code
_entity_poly.pdbx_strand_id
1 'polypeptide(L)'
;MGTPVVSSIAPNNGAATGGTIVTITGTGLTGAIAVGFGSMNATSLAVSSDTQVIAISPPGSGTVNVTVVGPGGQSPPNPAAQFAYTAVTGSSFGPYYSDPALTGQVVGSLVSALQNSTSPAARQAQAILMRRLALQGDVVGARVPPPRNITEIGGYLNMLATLKDSATREQALAGILGVAGASPELGWEEAEPPFAMVSVINDRPPGPAQASLPITVLVRSDFAGPLQAAMLTLHLKGATLPMVGPTAIMLPPGIPGAILPDDLLPYLGRILMLAPAAALVNPATDPLAFVRITGTGNPFVVAAGAINPATSPVTPENYDALQCNVVSCTTIPLSNASFVPLASTLATAGFYQVSPPPQPTNNLDISWTRFTNVTGLVIGQTKLGDELALLYDPGEIACSVFASMQNAVWNGTTFA
;
A
#
# COMPACT_ATOMS: atom_id res chain seq x y z
N MET A 1 30.16 -10.73 -27.41
CA MET A 1 29.37 -9.80 -26.57
C MET A 1 30.23 -8.60 -26.24
N GLY A 2 29.77 -7.39 -26.55
CA GLY A 2 30.52 -6.15 -26.26
C GLY A 2 30.38 -5.74 -24.80
N THR A 3 31.35 -4.95 -24.30
CA THR A 3 31.26 -4.36 -22.95
C THR A 3 30.11 -3.35 -22.90
N PRO A 4 29.23 -3.39 -21.87
CA PRO A 4 28.14 -2.43 -21.73
C PRO A 4 28.65 -0.99 -21.67
N VAL A 5 27.94 -0.06 -22.32
CA VAL A 5 28.25 1.38 -22.26
C VAL A 5 27.02 2.13 -21.75
N VAL A 6 27.21 2.97 -20.73
CA VAL A 6 26.16 3.83 -20.19
C VAL A 6 26.29 5.24 -20.75
N SER A 7 25.25 5.71 -21.42
CA SER A 7 25.18 7.03 -22.06
C SER A 7 24.51 8.07 -21.17
N SER A 8 23.47 7.70 -20.43
CA SER A 8 22.76 8.60 -19.50
C SER A 8 21.96 7.85 -18.44
N ILE A 9 21.64 8.54 -17.35
CA ILE A 9 20.71 8.06 -16.32
C ILE A 9 19.65 9.12 -15.99
N ALA A 10 18.41 8.70 -15.75
CA ALA A 10 17.30 9.59 -15.42
C ALA A 10 16.31 8.93 -14.43
N PRO A 11 16.00 9.57 -13.28
CA PRO A 11 16.64 10.76 -12.72
C PRO A 11 18.10 10.50 -12.30
N ASN A 12 18.95 11.55 -12.28
CA ASN A 12 20.35 11.48 -11.85
C ASN A 12 20.56 11.84 -10.37
N ASN A 13 19.48 11.91 -9.59
CA ASN A 13 19.49 12.15 -8.16
C ASN A 13 18.33 11.42 -7.47
N GLY A 14 18.47 11.17 -6.17
CA GLY A 14 17.42 10.55 -5.38
C GLY A 14 17.74 10.47 -3.89
N ALA A 15 16.79 9.97 -3.10
CA ALA A 15 16.88 9.98 -1.65
C ALA A 15 18.04 9.14 -1.12
N ALA A 16 18.75 9.63 -0.10
CA ALA A 16 19.80 8.89 0.61
C ALA A 16 19.32 7.56 1.23
N THR A 17 18.02 7.42 1.48
CA THR A 17 17.38 6.18 1.95
C THR A 17 17.24 5.11 0.85
N GLY A 18 17.55 5.43 -0.41
CA GLY A 18 17.34 4.53 -1.55
C GLY A 18 15.87 4.48 -2.02
N GLY A 19 15.59 3.63 -3.01
CA GLY A 19 14.25 3.39 -3.54
C GLY A 19 13.88 4.25 -4.76
N THR A 20 14.82 5.01 -5.33
CA THR A 20 14.57 5.81 -6.53
C THR A 20 14.64 4.92 -7.77
N ILE A 21 13.59 4.93 -8.59
CA ILE A 21 13.58 4.22 -9.88
C ILE A 21 14.41 5.04 -10.88
N VAL A 22 15.50 4.46 -11.38
CA VAL A 22 16.44 5.07 -12.31
C VAL A 22 16.41 4.33 -13.64
N THR A 23 16.13 5.07 -14.71
CA THR A 23 16.25 4.59 -16.08
C THR A 23 17.68 4.86 -16.57
N ILE A 24 18.38 3.81 -16.97
CA ILE A 24 19.74 3.81 -17.48
C ILE A 24 19.67 3.56 -18.98
N THR A 25 20.24 4.46 -19.79
CA THR A 25 20.25 4.36 -21.25
C THR A 25 21.68 4.19 -21.75
N GLY A 26 21.88 3.28 -22.71
CA GLY A 26 23.20 2.85 -23.13
C GLY A 26 23.18 1.96 -24.37
N THR A 27 24.22 1.14 -24.53
CA THR A 27 24.33 0.09 -25.58
C THR A 27 24.99 -1.16 -25.01
N GLY A 28 24.63 -2.33 -25.52
CA GLY A 28 25.17 -3.60 -25.03
C GLY A 28 24.69 -3.93 -23.61
N LEU A 29 23.50 -3.46 -23.24
CA LEU A 29 22.90 -3.68 -21.92
C LEU A 29 22.14 -5.03 -21.84
N THR A 30 22.00 -5.74 -22.97
CA THR A 30 21.36 -7.05 -22.99
C THR A 30 22.11 -8.03 -22.09
N GLY A 31 21.39 -8.65 -21.15
CA GLY A 31 21.96 -9.61 -20.20
C GLY A 31 22.69 -8.98 -19.02
N ALA A 32 22.50 -7.68 -18.74
CA ALA A 32 22.98 -7.06 -17.52
C ALA A 32 22.50 -7.85 -16.28
N ILE A 33 23.44 -8.19 -15.40
CA ILE A 33 23.21 -8.99 -14.18
C ILE A 33 23.27 -8.16 -12.91
N ALA A 34 23.90 -6.97 -12.96
CA ALA A 34 23.94 -6.05 -11.84
C ALA A 34 24.09 -4.60 -12.33
N VAL A 35 23.55 -3.67 -11.54
CA VAL A 35 23.84 -2.24 -11.65
C VAL A 35 24.44 -1.79 -10.33
N GLY A 36 25.65 -1.25 -10.37
CA GLY A 36 26.32 -0.68 -9.21
C GLY A 36 26.09 0.82 -9.12
N PHE A 37 25.70 1.30 -7.95
CA PHE A 37 25.71 2.70 -7.53
C PHE A 37 26.93 2.88 -6.61
N GLY A 38 28.08 3.22 -7.19
CA GLY A 38 29.36 3.25 -6.48
C GLY A 38 29.77 1.85 -6.01
N SER A 39 29.86 1.65 -4.70
CA SER A 39 30.22 0.36 -4.07
C SER A 39 29.04 -0.53 -3.73
N MET A 40 27.80 -0.08 -3.95
CA MET A 40 26.57 -0.83 -3.62
C MET A 40 25.77 -1.18 -4.87
N ASN A 41 25.16 -2.37 -4.89
CA ASN A 41 24.33 -2.81 -6.00
C ASN A 41 22.90 -2.28 -5.87
N ALA A 42 22.24 -2.08 -7.01
CA ALA A 42 20.82 -1.78 -7.11
C ALA A 42 19.98 -2.85 -6.42
N THR A 43 18.89 -2.44 -5.76
CA THR A 43 17.99 -3.36 -5.05
C THR A 43 17.09 -4.14 -6.01
N SER A 44 16.90 -3.62 -7.22
CA SER A 44 16.21 -4.30 -8.31
C SER A 44 16.78 -3.85 -9.65
N LEU A 45 16.71 -4.73 -10.63
CA LEU A 45 17.20 -4.56 -11.99
C LEU A 45 16.21 -5.20 -12.97
N ALA A 46 15.80 -4.45 -13.98
CA ALA A 46 15.02 -4.95 -15.10
C ALA A 46 15.63 -4.45 -16.42
N VAL A 47 16.07 -5.38 -17.27
CA VAL A 47 16.55 -5.05 -18.61
C VAL A 47 15.34 -4.88 -19.52
N SER A 48 15.13 -3.68 -20.04
CA SER A 48 13.98 -3.39 -20.93
C SER A 48 14.33 -3.62 -22.39
N SER A 49 15.56 -3.29 -22.80
CA SER A 49 16.09 -3.51 -24.15
C SER A 49 17.62 -3.47 -24.13
N ASP A 50 18.27 -3.71 -25.28
CA ASP A 50 19.73 -3.55 -25.39
C ASP A 50 20.22 -2.13 -25.07
N THR A 51 19.32 -1.15 -25.15
CA THR A 51 19.63 0.26 -24.93
C THR A 51 19.06 0.83 -23.64
N GLN A 52 18.28 0.05 -22.87
CA GLN A 52 17.61 0.55 -21.67
C GLN A 52 17.53 -0.48 -20.55
N VAL A 53 17.91 -0.04 -19.34
CA VAL A 53 17.84 -0.80 -18.10
C VAL A 53 17.17 0.05 -17.03
N ILE A 54 16.24 -0.54 -16.27
CA ILE A 54 15.62 0.10 -15.11
C ILE A 54 16.27 -0.49 -13.85
N ALA A 55 16.73 0.37 -12.95
CA ALA A 55 17.34 -0.05 -11.69
C ALA A 55 16.78 0.77 -10.52
N ILE A 56 16.70 0.17 -9.34
CA ILE A 56 16.29 0.89 -8.11
C ILE A 56 17.53 1.20 -7.28
N SER A 57 17.72 2.48 -6.94
CA SER A 57 18.88 2.93 -6.17
C SER A 57 18.90 2.32 -4.75
N PRO A 58 20.04 1.82 -4.27
CA PRO A 58 20.19 1.41 -2.87
C PRO A 58 20.33 2.63 -1.97
N PRO A 59 20.19 2.48 -0.64
CA PRO A 59 20.58 3.53 0.31
C PRO A 59 22.04 3.94 0.08
N GLY A 60 22.37 5.23 0.21
CA GLY A 60 23.71 5.72 -0.10
C GLY A 60 23.92 7.19 0.24
N SER A 61 25.13 7.70 0.00
CA SER A 61 25.49 9.09 0.28
C SER A 61 26.47 9.65 -0.76
N GLY A 62 26.43 10.97 -0.96
CA GLY A 62 27.28 11.66 -1.93
C GLY A 62 26.93 11.36 -3.40
N THR A 63 27.81 11.79 -4.30
CA THR A 63 27.69 11.49 -5.73
C THR A 63 28.48 10.22 -6.06
N VAL A 64 27.81 9.25 -6.66
CA VAL A 64 28.40 7.95 -7.05
C VAL A 64 28.30 7.71 -8.54
N ASN A 65 29.23 6.94 -9.10
CA ASN A 65 29.14 6.49 -10.49
C ASN A 65 28.19 5.29 -10.59
N VAL A 66 27.33 5.30 -11.61
CA VAL A 66 26.46 4.18 -11.95
C VAL A 66 27.13 3.34 -13.02
N THR A 67 27.36 2.06 -12.73
CA THR A 67 27.97 1.10 -13.67
C THR A 67 27.08 -0.10 -13.88
N VAL A 68 27.03 -0.62 -15.10
CA VAL A 68 26.28 -1.83 -15.45
C VAL A 68 27.26 -2.99 -15.61
N VAL A 69 26.98 -4.13 -14.99
CA VAL A 69 27.74 -5.38 -15.15
C VAL A 69 26.94 -6.31 -16.04
N GLY A 70 27.54 -6.74 -17.15
CA GLY A 70 26.97 -7.72 -18.07
C GLY A 70 27.98 -8.78 -18.49
N PRO A 71 27.63 -9.67 -19.44
CA PRO A 71 28.49 -10.76 -19.88
C PRO A 71 29.78 -10.28 -20.55
N GLY A 72 29.80 -9.04 -21.06
CA GLY A 72 30.97 -8.37 -21.63
C GLY A 72 31.83 -7.61 -20.61
N GLY A 73 31.56 -7.74 -19.31
CA GLY A 73 32.26 -7.04 -18.23
C GLY A 73 31.48 -5.86 -17.66
N GLN A 74 32.15 -5.08 -16.81
CA GLN A 74 31.59 -3.86 -16.21
C GLN A 74 31.77 -2.66 -17.13
N SER A 75 30.74 -1.83 -17.25
CA SER A 75 30.83 -0.56 -17.99
C SER A 75 31.84 0.39 -17.34
N PRO A 76 32.62 1.15 -18.12
CA PRO A 76 33.49 2.18 -17.57
C PRO A 76 32.68 3.28 -16.87
N PRO A 77 33.21 3.90 -15.80
CA PRO A 77 32.56 5.04 -15.16
C PRO A 77 32.53 6.23 -16.14
N ASN A 78 31.39 6.92 -16.19
CA ASN A 78 31.15 8.04 -17.10
C ASN A 78 30.53 9.21 -16.30
N PRO A 79 30.99 10.47 -16.47
CA PRO A 79 30.35 11.63 -15.86
C PRO A 79 28.85 11.79 -16.16
N ALA A 80 28.38 11.31 -17.32
CA ALA A 80 26.96 11.30 -17.67
C ALA A 80 26.13 10.22 -16.93
N ALA A 81 26.80 9.34 -16.19
CA ALA A 81 26.23 8.25 -15.41
C ALA A 81 26.52 8.43 -13.91
N GLN A 82 26.37 9.65 -13.38
CA GLN A 82 26.54 9.95 -11.96
C GLN A 82 25.19 10.12 -11.27
N PHE A 83 25.02 9.46 -10.12
CA PHE A 83 23.83 9.54 -9.29
C PHE A 83 24.15 10.25 -7.97
N ALA A 84 23.43 11.34 -7.67
CA ALA A 84 23.60 12.10 -6.45
C ALA A 84 22.58 11.70 -5.38
N TYR A 85 23.07 11.22 -4.23
CA TYR A 85 22.24 10.98 -3.07
C TYR A 85 21.98 12.29 -2.31
N THR A 86 20.72 12.71 -2.29
CA THR A 86 20.30 13.86 -1.49
C THR A 86 19.99 13.40 -0.08
N ALA A 87 20.82 13.83 0.88
CA ALA A 87 20.52 13.65 2.29
C ALA A 87 19.31 14.52 2.65
N VAL A 88 18.28 13.92 3.25
CA VAL A 88 17.34 14.70 4.06
C VAL A 88 18.07 14.98 5.37
N THR A 89 18.87 16.05 5.40
CA THR A 89 19.36 16.58 6.68
C THR A 89 18.14 17.06 7.43
N GLY A 90 17.64 16.23 8.35
CA GLY A 90 16.86 16.72 9.47
C GLY A 90 17.77 17.62 10.28
N SER A 91 17.81 18.90 9.94
CA SER A 91 18.48 19.88 10.76
C SER A 91 17.66 20.04 12.04
N SER A 92 18.30 19.72 13.16
CA SER A 92 17.86 20.12 14.49
C SER A 92 17.39 21.57 14.45
N PHE A 93 16.15 21.80 14.86
CA PHE A 93 15.55 23.12 14.96
C PHE A 93 16.36 23.99 15.95
N GLY A 94 17.28 24.80 15.43
CA GLY A 94 17.86 25.94 16.14
C GLY A 94 17.09 27.21 15.76
N PRO A 95 16.78 28.11 16.71
CA PRO A 95 16.03 29.32 16.40
C PRO A 95 16.96 30.31 15.71
N TYR A 96 16.49 30.97 14.65
CA TYR A 96 17.18 32.03 13.89
C TYR A 96 18.20 31.60 12.83
N TYR A 97 17.75 30.96 11.74
CA TYR A 97 18.15 31.35 10.37
C TYR A 97 17.27 30.60 9.35
N SER A 98 16.52 31.31 8.51
CA SER A 98 15.80 30.72 7.38
C SER A 98 16.51 31.08 6.07
N ASP A 99 17.19 30.11 5.47
CA ASP A 99 17.73 30.23 4.11
C ASP A 99 16.57 30.11 3.09
N PRO A 100 16.33 31.11 2.22
CA PRO A 100 15.26 31.09 1.23
C PRO A 100 15.35 29.90 0.25
N ALA A 101 16.57 29.40 -0.03
CA ALA A 101 16.79 28.30 -0.97
C ALA A 101 16.42 26.93 -0.36
N LEU A 102 16.75 26.70 0.92
CA LEU A 102 16.35 25.49 1.65
C LEU A 102 14.83 25.43 1.83
N THR A 103 14.18 26.58 2.03
CA THR A 103 12.73 26.65 2.21
C THR A 103 12.00 26.22 0.94
N GLY A 104 12.47 26.63 -0.24
CA GLY A 104 11.87 26.24 -1.53
C GLY A 104 12.03 24.76 -1.87
N GLN A 105 13.19 24.15 -1.60
CA GLN A 105 13.41 22.71 -1.86
C GLN A 105 12.73 21.81 -0.83
N VAL A 106 12.71 22.18 0.45
CA VAL A 106 12.01 21.42 1.48
C VAL A 106 10.50 21.54 1.28
N VAL A 107 9.97 22.74 1.04
CA VAL A 107 8.56 22.92 0.69
C VAL A 107 8.24 22.22 -0.62
N GLY A 108 9.11 22.28 -1.63
CA GLY A 108 8.92 21.57 -2.91
C GLY A 108 8.88 20.05 -2.73
N SER A 109 9.80 19.47 -1.95
CA SER A 109 9.85 18.03 -1.66
C SER A 109 8.69 17.58 -0.78
N LEU A 110 8.26 18.39 0.19
CA LEU A 110 7.07 18.13 1.00
C LEU A 110 5.81 18.24 0.16
N VAL A 111 5.70 19.23 -0.72
CA VAL A 111 4.60 19.39 -1.67
C VAL A 111 4.57 18.22 -2.66
N SER A 112 5.71 17.77 -3.18
CA SER A 112 5.78 16.58 -4.03
C SER A 112 5.47 15.27 -3.28
N ALA A 113 5.87 15.16 -2.01
CA ALA A 113 5.55 14.01 -1.16
C ALA A 113 4.06 13.99 -0.79
N LEU A 114 3.45 15.16 -0.52
CA LEU A 114 2.02 15.30 -0.29
C LEU A 114 1.21 15.06 -1.57
N GLN A 115 1.64 15.59 -2.72
CA GLN A 115 0.98 15.38 -4.03
C GLN A 115 0.98 13.92 -4.49
N ASN A 116 1.99 13.14 -4.10
CA ASN A 116 2.10 11.72 -4.42
C ASN A 116 1.59 10.79 -3.31
N SER A 117 1.22 11.33 -2.14
CA SER A 117 0.72 10.53 -1.02
C SER A 117 -0.79 10.39 -1.10
N THR A 118 -1.28 9.16 -1.23
CA THR A 118 -2.70 8.83 -1.25
C THR A 118 -3.29 8.62 0.15
N SER A 119 -2.48 8.78 1.20
CA SER A 119 -2.95 8.58 2.57
C SER A 119 -3.94 9.68 2.98
N PRO A 120 -5.02 9.35 3.72
CA PRO A 120 -5.98 10.34 4.21
C PRO A 120 -5.34 11.47 5.02
N ALA A 121 -4.37 11.15 5.88
CA ALA A 121 -3.62 12.16 6.63
C ALA A 121 -2.83 13.14 5.73
N ALA A 122 -2.34 12.69 4.58
CA ALA A 122 -1.64 13.56 3.62
C ALA A 122 -2.62 14.44 2.82
N ARG A 123 -3.79 13.91 2.45
CA ARG A 123 -4.87 14.71 1.82
C ARG A 123 -5.38 15.79 2.76
N GLN A 124 -5.61 15.43 4.03
CA GLN A 124 -5.97 16.38 5.08
C GLN A 124 -4.90 17.46 5.27
N ALA A 125 -3.62 17.07 5.36
CA ALA A 125 -2.52 18.03 5.46
C ALA A 125 -2.45 18.96 4.23
N GLN A 126 -2.67 18.43 3.02
CA GLN A 126 -2.70 19.21 1.79
C GLN A 126 -3.88 20.20 1.76
N ALA A 127 -5.07 19.79 2.20
CA ALA A 127 -6.24 20.65 2.32
C ALA A 127 -6.00 21.79 3.32
N ILE A 128 -5.44 21.49 4.49
CA ILE A 128 -5.06 22.48 5.50
C ILE A 128 -4.00 23.45 4.95
N LEU A 129 -3.00 22.97 4.22
CA LEU A 129 -1.94 23.78 3.60
C LEU A 129 -2.50 24.71 2.52
N MET A 130 -3.28 24.18 1.57
CA MET A 130 -3.91 24.97 0.51
C MET A 130 -4.87 26.01 1.08
N ARG A 131 -5.57 25.69 2.17
CA ARG A 131 -6.45 26.63 2.85
C ARG A 131 -5.69 27.68 3.63
N ARG A 132 -4.60 27.35 4.34
CA ARG A 132 -3.73 28.34 4.97
C ARG A 132 -3.13 29.28 3.93
N LEU A 133 -2.76 28.77 2.76
CA LEU A 133 -2.27 29.58 1.65
C LEU A 133 -3.37 30.50 1.09
N ALA A 134 -4.60 30.01 0.95
CA ALA A 134 -5.76 30.78 0.51
C ALA A 134 -6.20 31.84 1.54
N LEU A 135 -6.14 31.52 2.84
CA LEU A 135 -6.50 32.42 3.94
C LEU A 135 -5.40 33.44 4.26
N GLN A 136 -4.12 33.09 4.09
CA GLN A 136 -3.02 34.06 4.22
C GLN A 136 -3.06 35.13 3.13
N GLY A 137 -3.69 34.84 1.98
CA GLY A 137 -3.96 35.83 0.93
C GLY A 137 -5.18 36.72 1.21
N ASP A 138 -6.05 36.34 2.15
CA ASP A 138 -7.28 37.05 2.47
C ASP A 138 -7.17 37.69 3.86
N VAL A 139 -6.46 38.82 3.92
CA VAL A 139 -6.68 39.78 5.01
C VAL A 139 -8.07 40.37 4.79
N VAL A 140 -9.10 39.65 5.21
CA VAL A 140 -10.44 40.23 5.28
C VAL A 140 -10.37 41.30 6.35
N GLY A 141 -10.28 42.56 5.90
CA GLY A 141 -10.45 43.71 6.79
C GLY A 141 -11.73 43.50 7.59
N ALA A 142 -11.61 43.47 8.91
CA ALA A 142 -12.74 43.26 9.81
C ALA A 142 -13.86 44.21 9.39
N ARG A 143 -15.00 43.66 8.94
CA ARG A 143 -16.21 44.44 8.63
C ARG A 143 -16.85 45.02 9.90
N VAL A 144 -16.29 44.70 11.06
CA VAL A 144 -16.65 45.24 12.36
C VAL A 144 -15.61 46.30 12.73
N PRO A 145 -16.02 47.56 12.92
CA PRO A 145 -15.13 48.59 13.42
C PRO A 145 -14.50 48.14 14.75
N PRO A 146 -13.21 48.43 15.00
CA PRO A 146 -12.58 48.10 16.27
C PRO A 146 -13.37 48.76 17.42
N PRO A 147 -13.75 47.99 18.45
CA PRO A 147 -14.53 48.52 19.56
C PRO A 147 -13.71 49.59 20.29
N ARG A 148 -14.36 50.71 20.60
CA ARG A 148 -13.71 51.92 21.14
C ARG A 148 -13.69 51.94 22.67
N ASN A 149 -14.47 51.09 23.34
CA ASN A 149 -14.53 51.01 24.79
C ASN A 149 -14.97 49.61 25.28
N ILE A 150 -14.79 49.36 26.58
CA ILE A 150 -15.13 48.09 27.23
C ILE A 150 -16.63 47.75 27.19
N THR A 151 -17.49 48.77 27.10
CA THR A 151 -18.95 48.62 27.01
C THR A 151 -19.36 48.05 25.66
N GLU A 152 -18.73 48.50 24.56
CA GLU A 152 -18.93 47.95 23.22
C GLU A 152 -18.48 46.49 23.14
N ILE A 153 -17.33 46.16 23.75
CA ILE A 153 -16.83 44.78 23.84
C ILE A 153 -17.85 43.88 24.57
N GLY A 154 -18.38 44.33 25.71
CA GLY A 154 -19.43 43.60 26.44
C GLY A 154 -20.73 43.44 25.62
N GLY A 155 -21.11 44.46 24.85
CA GLY A 155 -22.23 44.41 23.92
C GLY A 155 -22.07 43.34 22.84
N TYR A 156 -20.89 43.25 22.23
CA TYR A 156 -20.58 42.22 21.23
C TYR A 156 -20.60 40.81 21.81
N LEU A 157 -20.05 40.59 23.02
CA LEU A 157 -20.08 39.28 23.67
C LEU A 157 -21.50 38.84 24.03
N ASN A 158 -22.36 39.78 24.47
CA ASN A 158 -23.77 39.51 24.74
C ASN A 158 -24.56 39.24 23.44
N MET A 159 -24.25 39.95 22.36
CA MET A 159 -24.83 39.69 21.05
C MET A 159 -24.47 38.28 20.55
N LEU A 160 -23.19 37.90 20.61
CA LEU A 160 -22.75 36.56 20.22
C LEU A 160 -23.38 35.46 21.10
N ALA A 161 -23.56 35.71 22.40
CA ALA A 161 -24.28 34.81 23.29
C ALA A 161 -25.76 34.66 22.90
N THR A 162 -26.41 35.75 22.47
CA THR A 162 -27.80 35.76 22.00
C THR A 162 -27.96 35.00 20.68
N LEU A 163 -26.97 35.12 19.78
CA LEU A 163 -26.91 34.39 18.50
C LEU A 163 -26.50 32.91 18.66
N LYS A 164 -26.20 32.45 19.87
CA LYS A 164 -25.69 31.10 20.17
C LYS A 164 -24.41 30.73 19.41
N ASP A 165 -23.63 31.73 19.00
CA ASP A 165 -22.35 31.53 18.34
C ASP A 165 -21.23 31.45 19.39
N SER A 166 -21.15 30.30 20.07
CA SER A 166 -20.18 30.06 21.14
C SER A 166 -18.74 30.06 20.64
N ALA A 167 -18.51 29.59 19.41
CA ALA A 167 -17.18 29.50 18.80
C ALA A 167 -16.57 30.89 18.56
N THR A 168 -17.30 31.79 17.90
CA THR A 168 -16.83 33.16 17.66
C THR A 168 -16.67 33.94 18.98
N ARG A 169 -17.53 33.68 19.96
CA ARG A 169 -17.45 34.29 21.29
C ARG A 169 -16.19 33.85 22.05
N GLU A 170 -15.85 32.57 22.00
CA GLU A 170 -14.64 32.02 22.64
C GLU A 170 -13.37 32.53 21.97
N GLN A 171 -13.35 32.63 20.64
CA GLN A 171 -12.24 33.24 19.90
C GLN A 171 -12.07 34.73 20.22
N ALA A 172 -13.17 35.49 20.29
CA ALA A 172 -13.14 36.89 20.67
C ALA A 172 -12.59 37.08 22.09
N LEU A 173 -13.03 36.25 23.04
CA LEU A 173 -12.54 36.28 24.41
C LEU A 173 -11.06 35.89 24.51
N ALA A 174 -10.64 34.86 23.76
CA ALA A 174 -9.26 34.41 23.71
C ALA A 174 -8.32 35.48 23.10
N GLY A 175 -8.77 36.15 22.03
CA GLY A 175 -8.06 37.28 21.43
C GLY A 175 -7.91 38.48 22.37
N ILE A 176 -8.95 38.79 23.16
CA ILE A 176 -8.91 39.85 24.19
C ILE A 176 -7.94 39.49 25.32
N LEU A 177 -7.92 38.23 25.74
CA LEU A 177 -7.09 37.73 26.83
C LEU A 177 -5.65 37.38 26.40
N GLY A 178 -5.34 37.45 25.10
CA GLY A 178 -4.03 37.08 24.56
C GLY A 178 -3.69 35.60 24.73
N VAL A 179 -4.68 34.74 24.96
CA VAL A 179 -4.51 33.29 25.08
C VAL A 179 -4.90 32.62 23.77
N ALA A 180 -4.28 31.49 23.46
CA ALA A 180 -4.68 30.70 22.30
C ALA A 180 -6.14 30.25 22.49
N GLY A 181 -7.03 30.66 21.59
CA GLY A 181 -8.44 30.29 21.62
C GLY A 181 -8.66 28.85 21.18
N ALA A 182 -9.80 28.29 21.57
CA ALA A 182 -10.29 27.05 20.98
C ALA A 182 -10.37 27.23 19.46
N SER A 183 -9.64 26.40 18.71
CA SER A 183 -9.83 26.30 17.27
C SER A 183 -11.15 25.55 17.08
N PRO A 184 -12.22 26.16 16.54
CA PRO A 184 -13.43 25.41 16.25
C PRO A 184 -13.05 24.26 15.33
N GLU A 185 -13.60 23.08 15.58
CA GLU A 185 -13.58 22.04 14.57
C GLU A 185 -14.19 22.63 13.31
N LEU A 186 -13.42 22.61 12.23
CA LEU A 186 -13.79 23.21 10.97
C LEU A 186 -14.97 22.38 10.44
N GLY A 187 -16.21 22.85 10.64
CA GLY A 187 -17.46 22.13 10.26
C GLY A 187 -17.69 21.95 8.76
N TRP A 188 -16.61 21.90 7.99
CA TRP A 188 -16.51 21.77 6.53
C TRP A 188 -15.29 20.92 6.12
N GLU A 189 -14.53 20.37 7.08
CA GLU A 189 -13.86 19.09 6.85
C GLU A 189 -14.98 18.04 6.82
N GLU A 190 -15.37 17.60 5.62
CA GLU A 190 -15.87 16.22 5.50
C GLU A 190 -14.79 15.37 6.15
N ALA A 191 -15.13 14.74 7.27
CA ALA A 191 -14.23 13.84 7.95
C ALA A 191 -13.92 12.73 6.96
N GLU A 192 -12.79 12.87 6.24
CA GLU A 192 -12.37 11.86 5.29
C GLU A 192 -12.34 10.52 6.01
N PRO A 193 -12.82 9.45 5.38
CA PRO A 193 -12.82 8.14 5.99
C PRO A 193 -11.40 7.82 6.51
N PRO A 194 -11.29 7.30 7.75
CA PRO A 194 -10.00 7.10 8.41
C PRO A 194 -9.10 6.10 7.67
N PHE A 195 -9.69 5.23 6.85
CA PHE A 195 -8.97 4.27 6.03
C PHE A 195 -9.23 4.48 4.54
N ALA A 196 -8.28 4.02 3.74
CA ALA A 196 -8.37 4.05 2.29
C ALA A 196 -7.79 2.77 1.69
N MET A 197 -8.09 2.53 0.42
CA MET A 197 -7.45 1.46 -0.34
C MET A 197 -6.11 1.96 -0.87
N VAL A 198 -5.04 1.25 -0.53
CA VAL A 198 -3.66 1.56 -0.92
C VAL A 198 -3.14 0.47 -1.84
N SER A 199 -2.40 0.87 -2.87
CA SER A 199 -1.73 -0.05 -3.78
C SER A 199 -0.49 -0.66 -3.12
N VAL A 200 -0.48 -1.98 -2.97
CA VAL A 200 0.68 -2.76 -2.57
C VAL A 200 1.27 -3.44 -3.81
N ILE A 201 2.60 -3.43 -3.94
CA ILE A 201 3.30 -4.11 -5.03
C ILE A 201 3.02 -5.62 -4.93
N ASN A 202 2.61 -6.23 -6.03
CA ASN A 202 2.28 -7.65 -6.06
C ASN A 202 3.52 -8.50 -6.31
N ASP A 203 3.60 -9.68 -5.71
CA ASP A 203 4.68 -10.63 -6.01
C ASP A 203 4.39 -11.31 -7.35
N ARG A 204 5.22 -11.00 -8.34
CA ARG A 204 5.08 -11.54 -9.71
C ARG A 204 6.23 -12.50 -9.99
N PRO A 205 6.09 -13.81 -9.67
CA PRO A 205 7.13 -14.78 -9.91
C PRO A 205 7.47 -14.87 -11.41
N PRO A 206 8.74 -15.10 -11.77
CA PRO A 206 9.14 -15.25 -13.16
C PRO A 206 8.46 -16.48 -13.77
N GLY A 207 7.88 -16.33 -14.96
CA GLY A 207 7.24 -17.43 -15.68
C GLY A 207 6.12 -16.99 -16.63
N PRO A 208 5.47 -17.94 -17.34
CA PRO A 208 4.42 -17.63 -18.31
C PRO A 208 3.22 -16.89 -17.72
N ALA A 209 2.88 -17.19 -16.45
CA ALA A 209 1.79 -16.55 -15.72
C ALA A 209 2.15 -15.14 -15.20
N GLN A 210 3.41 -14.71 -15.26
CA GLN A 210 3.82 -13.42 -14.72
C GLN A 210 3.07 -12.25 -15.38
N ALA A 211 2.85 -12.34 -16.69
CA ALA A 211 2.19 -11.30 -17.48
C ALA A 211 0.68 -11.16 -17.18
N SER A 212 0.03 -12.23 -16.70
CA SER A 212 -1.39 -12.19 -16.33
C SER A 212 -1.64 -11.67 -14.92
N LEU A 213 -0.60 -11.56 -14.08
CA LEU A 213 -0.70 -11.02 -12.72
C LEU A 213 -0.64 -9.49 -12.71
N PRO A 214 -1.52 -8.83 -11.92
CA PRO A 214 -1.49 -7.38 -11.80
C PRO A 214 -0.20 -6.91 -11.12
N ILE A 215 0.30 -5.73 -11.48
CA ILE A 215 1.53 -5.14 -10.92
C ILE A 215 1.33 -4.77 -9.45
N THR A 216 0.15 -4.26 -9.11
CA THR A 216 -0.22 -3.90 -7.75
C THR A 216 -1.58 -4.50 -7.39
N VAL A 217 -1.80 -4.72 -6.10
CA VAL A 217 -3.09 -5.12 -5.54
C VAL A 217 -3.56 -4.05 -4.56
N LEU A 218 -4.87 -3.81 -4.53
CA LEU A 218 -5.47 -2.84 -3.61
C LEU A 218 -5.78 -3.52 -2.29
N VAL A 219 -5.29 -2.94 -1.21
CA VAL A 219 -5.43 -3.45 0.16
C VAL A 219 -5.79 -2.29 1.07
N ARG A 220 -6.62 -2.55 2.08
CA ARG A 220 -6.96 -1.54 3.08
C ARG A 220 -5.69 -1.05 3.80
N SER A 221 -5.60 0.26 4.03
CA SER A 221 -4.39 0.92 4.52
C SER A 221 -3.82 0.32 5.82
N ASP A 222 -4.68 -0.16 6.71
CA ASP A 222 -4.30 -0.82 7.97
C ASP A 222 -3.70 -2.22 7.77
N PHE A 223 -4.10 -2.93 6.71
CA PHE A 223 -3.60 -4.27 6.39
C PHE A 223 -2.34 -4.26 5.52
N ALA A 224 -2.02 -3.13 4.88
CA ALA A 224 -0.89 -3.04 3.96
C ALA A 224 0.45 -3.36 4.63
N GLY A 225 0.72 -2.79 5.82
CA GLY A 225 1.97 -3.03 6.56
C GLY A 225 2.15 -4.50 7.00
N PRO A 226 1.16 -5.09 7.70
CA PRO A 226 1.20 -6.51 8.07
C PRO A 226 1.33 -7.45 6.86
N LEU A 227 0.66 -7.16 5.75
CA LEU A 227 0.76 -7.96 4.52
C LEU A 227 2.17 -7.90 3.92
N GLN A 228 2.77 -6.71 3.83
CA GLN A 228 4.15 -6.55 3.35
C GLN A 228 5.16 -7.31 4.23
N ALA A 229 4.95 -7.33 5.54
CA ALA A 229 5.79 -8.11 6.46
C ALA A 229 5.64 -9.63 6.24
N ALA A 230 4.43 -10.11 5.96
CA ALA A 230 4.19 -11.51 5.61
C ALA A 230 4.87 -11.89 4.27
N MET A 231 4.78 -11.02 3.25
CA MET A 231 5.46 -11.21 1.97
C MET A 231 6.98 -11.26 2.14
N LEU A 232 7.55 -10.36 2.95
CA LEU A 232 8.98 -10.39 3.28
C LEU A 232 9.39 -11.71 3.95
N THR A 233 8.56 -12.23 4.85
CA THR A 233 8.80 -13.52 5.52
C THR A 233 8.81 -14.69 4.52
N LEU A 234 7.94 -14.66 3.51
CA LEU A 234 7.95 -15.64 2.42
C LEU A 234 9.19 -15.48 1.55
N HIS A 235 9.58 -14.25 1.20
CA HIS A 235 10.78 -13.99 0.40
C HIS A 235 12.06 -14.45 1.08
N LEU A 236 12.18 -14.27 2.41
CA LEU A 236 13.31 -14.81 3.17
C LEU A 236 13.41 -16.34 3.05
N LYS A 237 12.28 -17.02 2.89
CA LYS A 237 12.17 -18.47 2.67
C LYS A 237 12.23 -18.87 1.18
N GLY A 238 12.47 -17.93 0.26
CA GLY A 238 12.56 -18.18 -1.18
C GLY A 238 11.20 -18.38 -1.87
N ALA A 239 10.10 -18.09 -1.18
CA ALA A 239 8.73 -18.22 -1.67
C ALA A 239 8.14 -16.85 -2.04
N THR A 240 7.18 -16.84 -2.96
CA THR A 240 6.48 -15.61 -3.42
C THR A 240 4.98 -15.75 -3.19
N LEU A 241 4.27 -14.64 -2.99
CA LEU A 241 2.82 -14.63 -2.81
C LEU A 241 2.10 -13.95 -3.98
N PRO A 242 1.87 -14.63 -5.10
CA PRO A 242 1.14 -14.05 -6.21
C PRO A 242 -0.33 -13.86 -5.85
N MET A 243 -0.78 -12.61 -5.89
CA MET A 243 -2.14 -12.21 -5.54
C MET A 243 -2.89 -11.70 -6.77
N VAL A 244 -4.21 -11.69 -6.67
CA VAL A 244 -5.08 -10.95 -7.59
C VAL A 244 -5.83 -9.90 -6.77
N GLY A 245 -5.97 -8.70 -7.36
CA GLY A 245 -6.68 -7.61 -6.69
C GLY A 245 -8.13 -7.97 -6.43
N PRO A 246 -8.77 -7.35 -5.42
CA PRO A 246 -10.19 -7.55 -5.17
C PRO A 246 -11.01 -7.10 -6.39
N THR A 247 -12.09 -7.82 -6.67
CA THR A 247 -12.98 -7.54 -7.81
C THR A 247 -13.99 -6.43 -7.53
N ALA A 248 -14.20 -6.05 -6.26
CA ALA A 248 -15.16 -5.03 -5.85
C ALA A 248 -14.58 -4.16 -4.71
N ILE A 249 -14.59 -2.84 -4.93
CA ILE A 249 -14.21 -1.81 -3.93
C ILE A 249 -15.25 -0.68 -3.91
N MET A 250 -16.13 -0.63 -4.90
CA MET A 250 -17.21 0.35 -4.96
C MET A 250 -18.48 -0.23 -4.37
N LEU A 251 -19.20 0.56 -3.58
CA LEU A 251 -20.49 0.15 -3.06
C LEU A 251 -21.50 -0.02 -4.21
N PRO A 252 -22.30 -1.09 -4.22
CA PRO A 252 -23.33 -1.25 -5.24
C PRO A 252 -24.40 -0.18 -5.07
N PRO A 253 -24.91 0.44 -6.16
CA PRO A 253 -25.91 1.49 -6.07
C PRO A 253 -27.26 0.95 -5.56
N GLY A 254 -27.86 1.67 -4.62
CA GLY A 254 -29.15 1.37 -4.00
C GLY A 254 -30.33 1.75 -4.89
N ILE A 255 -30.45 1.11 -6.06
CA ILE A 255 -31.61 1.30 -6.95
C ILE A 255 -32.78 0.39 -6.54
N PRO A 256 -34.05 0.76 -6.85
CA PRO A 256 -35.21 -0.09 -6.60
C PRO A 256 -35.04 -1.48 -7.23
N GLY A 257 -35.16 -2.53 -6.42
CA GLY A 257 -34.99 -3.93 -6.87
C GLY A 257 -33.54 -4.43 -6.85
N ALA A 258 -32.57 -3.65 -6.35
CA ALA A 258 -31.21 -4.12 -6.15
C ALA A 258 -31.16 -5.30 -5.17
N ILE A 259 -30.41 -6.33 -5.52
CA ILE A 259 -30.22 -7.54 -4.72
C ILE A 259 -29.06 -7.29 -3.76
N LEU A 260 -29.30 -7.58 -2.49
CA LEU A 260 -28.25 -7.51 -1.47
C LEU A 260 -27.22 -8.63 -1.70
N PRO A 261 -25.92 -8.31 -1.76
CA PRO A 261 -24.87 -9.32 -1.76
C PRO A 261 -24.87 -10.17 -0.48
N ASP A 262 -24.70 -11.48 -0.62
CA ASP A 262 -24.61 -12.42 0.51
C ASP A 262 -23.32 -12.24 1.34
N ASP A 263 -22.27 -11.70 0.71
CA ASP A 263 -20.97 -11.47 1.34
C ASP A 263 -20.55 -10.01 1.24
N LEU A 264 -20.36 -9.41 2.41
CA LEU A 264 -20.15 -7.98 2.61
C LEU A 264 -18.67 -7.65 2.81
N LEU A 265 -17.84 -8.64 3.16
CA LEU A 265 -16.42 -8.46 3.42
C LEU A 265 -15.58 -7.96 2.22
N PRO A 266 -15.92 -8.24 0.93
CA PRO A 266 -15.20 -7.65 -0.20
C PRO A 266 -15.28 -6.12 -0.19
N TYR A 267 -16.47 -5.59 0.10
CA TYR A 267 -16.73 -4.16 0.15
C TYR A 267 -16.05 -3.47 1.35
N LEU A 268 -15.63 -4.24 2.36
CA LEU A 268 -14.86 -3.69 3.49
C LEU A 268 -13.33 -3.78 3.27
N GLY A 269 -12.87 -4.23 2.09
CA GLY A 269 -11.46 -4.46 1.81
C GLY A 269 -10.84 -5.56 2.68
N ARG A 270 -11.66 -6.46 3.23
CA ARG A 270 -11.26 -7.51 4.20
C ARG A 270 -10.94 -8.85 3.53
N ILE A 271 -10.83 -8.88 2.20
CA ILE A 271 -10.51 -10.10 1.44
C ILE A 271 -9.19 -9.92 0.71
N LEU A 272 -8.36 -10.95 0.81
CA LEU A 272 -7.20 -11.15 -0.04
C LEU A 272 -7.43 -12.38 -0.92
N MET A 273 -7.14 -12.27 -2.21
CA MET A 273 -7.26 -13.39 -3.14
C MET A 273 -5.88 -13.75 -3.71
N LEU A 274 -5.55 -15.04 -3.65
CA LEU A 274 -4.38 -15.60 -4.31
C LEU A 274 -4.63 -15.75 -5.81
N ALA A 275 -3.57 -15.71 -6.61
CA ALA A 275 -3.70 -15.89 -8.04
C ALA A 275 -3.88 -17.37 -8.42
N PRO A 276 -5.06 -17.78 -8.94
CA PRO A 276 -5.30 -19.18 -9.30
C PRO A 276 -4.43 -19.62 -10.48
N ALA A 277 -4.11 -18.71 -11.41
CA ALA A 277 -3.22 -18.98 -12.55
C ALA A 277 -1.77 -19.31 -12.14
N ALA A 278 -1.42 -19.08 -10.88
CA ALA A 278 -0.11 -19.36 -10.32
C ALA A 278 -0.08 -20.69 -9.55
N ALA A 279 -1.13 -21.52 -9.67
CA ALA A 279 -1.28 -22.78 -8.96
C ALA A 279 -1.95 -23.86 -9.82
N LEU A 280 -1.97 -25.09 -9.28
CA LEU A 280 -2.76 -26.23 -9.74
C LEU A 280 -2.38 -26.86 -11.09
N VAL A 281 -1.53 -26.27 -11.93
CA VAL A 281 -1.23 -26.82 -13.26
C VAL A 281 0.00 -27.73 -13.22
N ASN A 282 1.07 -27.28 -12.57
CA ASN A 282 2.29 -28.04 -12.35
C ASN A 282 2.87 -27.74 -10.96
N PRO A 283 2.48 -28.46 -9.91
CA PRO A 283 2.84 -28.12 -8.54
C PRO A 283 4.34 -28.25 -8.22
N ALA A 284 5.15 -28.82 -9.11
CA ALA A 284 6.61 -28.84 -8.97
C ALA A 284 7.27 -27.50 -9.34
N THR A 285 6.63 -26.71 -10.21
CA THR A 285 7.17 -25.42 -10.72
C THR A 285 6.27 -24.24 -10.40
N ASP A 286 5.01 -24.48 -10.04
CA ASP A 286 4.07 -23.44 -9.70
C ASP A 286 4.46 -22.79 -8.37
N PRO A 287 4.41 -21.45 -8.27
CA PRO A 287 4.75 -20.73 -7.05
C PRO A 287 3.79 -21.07 -5.89
N LEU A 288 2.57 -21.51 -6.19
CA LEU A 288 1.58 -21.96 -5.23
C LEU A 288 1.15 -23.40 -5.53
N ALA A 289 1.00 -24.22 -4.48
CA ALA A 289 0.52 -25.59 -4.62
C ALA A 289 -0.37 -25.99 -3.45
N PHE A 290 -1.26 -26.94 -3.71
CA PHE A 290 -1.92 -27.70 -2.65
C PHE A 290 -1.06 -28.90 -2.32
N VAL A 291 -0.61 -28.97 -1.07
CA VAL A 291 0.32 -30.01 -0.62
C VAL A 291 -0.12 -30.60 0.70
N ARG A 292 0.28 -31.84 0.93
CA ARG A 292 0.32 -32.48 2.25
C ARG A 292 1.59 -33.31 2.34
N ILE A 293 2.08 -33.57 3.54
CA ILE A 293 3.25 -34.44 3.72
C ILE A 293 2.86 -35.87 3.31
N THR A 294 3.66 -36.50 2.46
CA THR A 294 3.39 -37.85 1.95
C THR A 294 3.23 -38.83 3.11
N GLY A 295 2.20 -39.67 3.05
CA GLY A 295 1.90 -40.66 4.09
C GLY A 295 1.23 -40.10 5.35
N THR A 296 0.95 -38.78 5.41
CA THR A 296 0.11 -38.21 6.46
C THR A 296 -1.36 -38.22 6.02
N GLY A 297 -2.26 -38.61 6.93
CA GLY A 297 -3.71 -38.49 6.73
C GLY A 297 -4.22 -37.04 6.80
N ASN A 298 -3.31 -36.06 6.77
CA ASN A 298 -3.62 -34.64 6.93
C ASN A 298 -4.33 -34.10 5.67
N PRO A 299 -5.22 -33.10 5.85
CA PRO A 299 -5.83 -32.43 4.72
C PRO A 299 -4.77 -31.68 3.90
N PHE A 300 -5.04 -31.51 2.60
CA PHE A 300 -4.21 -30.65 1.76
C PHE A 300 -4.32 -29.20 2.23
N VAL A 301 -3.18 -28.51 2.26
CA VAL A 301 -3.07 -27.10 2.61
C VAL A 301 -2.48 -26.32 1.45
N VAL A 302 -2.83 -25.04 1.35
CA VAL A 302 -2.21 -24.14 0.39
C VAL A 302 -0.83 -23.73 0.90
N ALA A 303 0.20 -23.98 0.10
CA ALA A 303 1.57 -23.62 0.41
C ALA A 303 2.24 -22.91 -0.78
N ALA A 304 3.20 -22.06 -0.48
CA ALA A 304 4.05 -21.43 -1.48
C ALA A 304 5.34 -22.24 -1.65
N GLY A 305 5.71 -22.51 -2.90
CA GLY A 305 6.96 -23.18 -3.24
C GLY A 305 8.16 -22.27 -3.01
N ALA A 306 9.20 -22.78 -2.35
CA ALA A 306 10.48 -22.10 -2.21
C ALA A 306 11.34 -22.31 -3.47
N ILE A 307 10.99 -21.61 -4.55
CA ILE A 307 11.57 -21.79 -5.90
C ILE A 307 12.80 -20.89 -6.13
N ASN A 308 12.93 -19.81 -5.36
CA ASN A 308 14.04 -18.86 -5.45
C ASN A 308 15.10 -19.11 -4.37
N PRO A 309 16.34 -18.58 -4.53
CA PRO A 309 17.36 -18.66 -3.49
C PRO A 309 16.87 -18.04 -2.20
N ALA A 310 16.77 -18.84 -1.13
CA ALA A 310 16.30 -18.40 0.17
C ALA A 310 17.47 -17.97 1.06
N THR A 311 17.26 -16.92 1.86
CA THR A 311 18.21 -16.53 2.92
C THR A 311 18.04 -17.39 4.17
N SER A 312 16.83 -17.90 4.39
CA SER A 312 16.47 -18.87 5.43
C SER A 312 15.79 -20.08 4.77
N PRO A 313 16.56 -21.02 4.21
CA PRO A 313 16.02 -22.14 3.45
C PRO A 313 15.08 -23.02 4.28
N VAL A 314 14.03 -23.50 3.63
CA VAL A 314 13.08 -24.47 4.19
C VAL A 314 13.67 -25.86 4.04
N THR A 315 13.46 -26.73 5.04
CA THR A 315 13.88 -28.12 4.97
C THR A 315 13.07 -28.86 3.89
N PRO A 316 13.71 -29.48 2.90
CA PRO A 316 12.99 -30.25 1.89
C PRO A 316 12.36 -31.51 2.48
N GLU A 317 11.13 -31.82 2.05
CA GLU A 317 10.38 -33.01 2.47
C GLU A 317 9.68 -33.66 1.26
N ASN A 318 9.07 -34.82 1.48
CA ASN A 318 8.25 -35.49 0.47
C ASN A 318 6.78 -35.07 0.64
N TYR A 319 6.19 -34.58 -0.44
CA TYR A 319 4.82 -34.07 -0.45
C TYR A 319 3.95 -34.81 -1.48
N ASP A 320 2.68 -34.99 -1.15
CA ASP A 320 1.65 -35.26 -2.14
C ASP A 320 1.05 -33.92 -2.55
N ALA A 321 1.03 -33.62 -3.85
CA ALA A 321 0.51 -32.37 -4.39
C ALA A 321 -0.68 -32.60 -5.32
N LEU A 322 -1.60 -31.64 -5.39
CA LEU A 322 -2.70 -31.68 -6.36
C LEU A 322 -2.29 -31.05 -7.69
N GLN A 323 -2.45 -31.80 -8.77
CA GLN A 323 -2.32 -31.36 -10.14
C GLN A 323 -3.67 -31.45 -10.85
N CYS A 324 -4.15 -30.33 -11.36
CA CYS A 324 -5.46 -30.15 -11.95
C CYS A 324 -5.39 -29.72 -13.41
N ASN A 325 -6.36 -30.16 -14.18
CA ASN A 325 -6.69 -29.62 -15.50
C ASN A 325 -8.10 -29.03 -15.46
N VAL A 326 -8.66 -28.66 -16.63
CA VAL A 326 -10.00 -28.06 -16.74
C VAL A 326 -11.15 -29.00 -16.35
N VAL A 327 -10.88 -30.29 -16.14
CA VAL A 327 -11.90 -31.32 -15.85
C VAL A 327 -11.75 -31.93 -14.45
N SER A 328 -10.52 -32.12 -13.98
CA SER A 328 -10.26 -32.93 -12.78
C SER A 328 -8.93 -32.59 -12.11
N CYS A 329 -8.80 -32.96 -10.84
CA CYS A 329 -7.56 -32.93 -10.08
C CYS A 329 -7.08 -34.35 -9.74
N THR A 330 -5.77 -34.55 -9.81
CA THR A 330 -5.08 -35.81 -9.49
C THR A 330 -3.95 -35.53 -8.49
N THR A 331 -3.62 -36.50 -7.66
CA THR A 331 -2.53 -36.37 -6.70
C THR A 331 -1.23 -36.88 -7.31
N ILE A 332 -0.17 -36.08 -7.27
CA ILE A 332 1.17 -36.46 -7.70
C ILE A 332 2.16 -36.42 -6.52
N PRO A 333 3.08 -37.39 -6.41
CA PRO A 333 4.14 -37.33 -5.40
C PRO A 333 5.25 -36.37 -5.84
N LEU A 334 5.76 -35.58 -4.91
CA LEU A 334 6.90 -34.68 -5.05
C LEU A 334 7.96 -35.08 -4.02
N SER A 335 9.17 -35.39 -4.49
CA SER A 335 10.30 -35.74 -3.63
C SER A 335 11.25 -34.56 -3.44
N ASN A 336 11.75 -34.35 -2.21
CA ASN A 336 12.67 -33.26 -1.86
C ASN A 336 12.15 -31.87 -2.27
N ALA A 337 10.85 -31.61 -2.09
CA ALA A 337 10.26 -30.31 -2.37
C ALA A 337 10.26 -29.44 -1.10
N SER A 338 10.35 -28.12 -1.29
CA SER A 338 10.38 -27.14 -0.19
C SER A 338 9.14 -26.25 -0.29
N PHE A 339 8.25 -26.34 0.70
CA PHE A 339 6.99 -25.59 0.74
C PHE A 339 6.83 -24.83 2.05
N VAL A 340 6.28 -23.63 1.97
CA VAL A 340 5.91 -22.80 3.13
C VAL A 340 4.39 -22.74 3.26
N PRO A 341 3.80 -23.28 4.35
CA PRO A 341 2.35 -23.19 4.57
C PRO A 341 1.90 -21.73 4.69
N LEU A 342 0.97 -21.31 3.81
CA LEU A 342 0.54 -19.92 3.74
C LEU A 342 -0.33 -19.51 4.94
N ALA A 343 -1.15 -20.41 5.45
CA ALA A 343 -2.08 -20.12 6.54
C ALA A 343 -1.39 -19.52 7.77
N SER A 344 -0.25 -20.09 8.19
CA SER A 344 0.51 -19.59 9.35
C SER A 344 1.15 -18.22 9.10
N THR A 345 1.65 -17.99 7.89
CA THR A 345 2.34 -16.76 7.52
C THR A 345 1.35 -15.60 7.37
N LEU A 346 0.22 -15.85 6.70
CA LEU A 346 -0.85 -14.88 6.51
C LEU A 346 -1.69 -14.62 7.77
N ALA A 347 -1.79 -15.60 8.68
CA ALA A 347 -2.42 -15.39 9.99
C ALA A 347 -1.70 -14.29 10.81
N THR A 348 -0.38 -14.16 10.65
CA THR A 348 0.39 -13.06 11.29
C THR A 348 -0.01 -11.69 10.74
N ALA A 349 -0.47 -11.63 9.48
CA ALA A 349 -1.06 -10.45 8.86
C ALA A 349 -2.58 -10.31 9.11
N GLY A 350 -3.18 -11.18 9.92
CA GLY A 350 -4.62 -11.19 10.22
C GLY A 350 -5.51 -11.82 9.15
N PHE A 351 -4.92 -12.45 8.13
CA PHE A 351 -5.66 -13.09 7.03
C PHE A 351 -5.78 -14.59 7.27
N TYR A 352 -7.03 -15.07 7.29
CA TYR A 352 -7.36 -16.46 7.58
C TYR A 352 -8.11 -17.10 6.43
N GLN A 353 -7.87 -18.38 6.21
CA GLN A 353 -8.60 -19.20 5.26
C GLN A 353 -9.52 -20.16 6.03
N VAL A 354 -10.60 -20.61 5.37
CA VAL A 354 -11.39 -21.73 5.88
C VAL A 354 -10.48 -22.94 6.06
N SER A 355 -10.61 -23.63 7.20
CA SER A 355 -9.79 -24.79 7.54
C SER A 355 -10.70 -26.03 7.74
N PRO A 356 -10.46 -27.14 7.01
CA PRO A 356 -9.53 -27.28 5.89
C PRO A 356 -9.95 -26.45 4.67
N PRO A 357 -9.02 -26.01 3.81
CA PRO A 357 -9.37 -25.26 2.61
C PRO A 357 -10.22 -26.13 1.67
N PRO A 358 -11.20 -25.52 0.97
CA PRO A 358 -11.99 -26.25 -0.02
C PRO A 358 -11.05 -26.77 -1.11
N GLN A 359 -11.15 -28.07 -1.41
CA GLN A 359 -10.29 -28.69 -2.41
C GLN A 359 -10.79 -28.35 -3.81
N PRO A 360 -9.90 -27.89 -4.70
CA PRO A 360 -10.28 -27.59 -6.06
C PRO A 360 -10.69 -28.87 -6.79
N THR A 361 -11.75 -28.79 -7.57
CA THR A 361 -12.21 -29.90 -8.44
C THR A 361 -11.55 -29.86 -9.82
N ASN A 362 -11.13 -28.68 -10.25
CA ASN A 362 -10.44 -28.41 -11.52
C ASN A 362 -9.59 -27.13 -11.38
N ASN A 363 -8.82 -26.79 -12.40
CA ASN A 363 -7.92 -25.62 -12.38
C ASN A 363 -8.64 -24.26 -12.54
N LEU A 364 -9.96 -24.24 -12.77
CA LEU A 364 -10.79 -23.03 -12.82
C LEU A 364 -11.46 -22.73 -11.47
N ASP A 365 -11.39 -23.67 -10.52
CA ASP A 365 -11.95 -23.49 -9.19
C ASP A 365 -11.12 -22.48 -8.40
N ILE A 366 -11.77 -21.37 -8.00
CA ILE A 366 -11.16 -20.27 -7.26
C ILE A 366 -11.58 -20.22 -5.79
N SER A 367 -12.45 -21.13 -5.33
CA SER A 367 -13.02 -21.09 -3.99
C SER A 367 -11.97 -21.10 -2.87
N TRP A 368 -10.84 -21.75 -3.13
CA TRP A 368 -9.71 -21.82 -2.21
C TRP A 368 -8.82 -20.58 -2.17
N THR A 369 -8.89 -19.69 -3.17
CA THR A 369 -7.95 -18.57 -3.28
C THR A 369 -8.16 -17.51 -2.20
N ARG A 370 -9.31 -17.56 -1.51
CA ARG A 370 -9.79 -16.52 -0.62
C ARG A 370 -9.21 -16.63 0.80
N PHE A 371 -8.62 -15.54 1.26
CA PHE A 371 -8.24 -15.28 2.64
C PHE A 371 -9.03 -14.08 3.16
N THR A 372 -9.50 -14.17 4.39
CA THR A 372 -10.44 -13.23 5.00
C THR A 372 -9.86 -12.65 6.27
N ASN A 373 -9.94 -11.34 6.45
CA ASN A 373 -9.47 -10.64 7.63
C ASN A 373 -10.64 -10.22 8.51
N VAL A 374 -10.82 -10.97 9.60
CA VAL A 374 -11.84 -10.71 10.63
C VAL A 374 -11.26 -10.05 11.88
N THR A 375 -10.00 -9.57 11.81
CA THR A 375 -9.39 -8.88 12.95
C THR A 375 -10.17 -7.60 13.26
N GLY A 376 -10.39 -7.36 14.56
CA GLY A 376 -11.19 -6.23 15.05
C GLY A 376 -12.70 -6.41 14.99
N LEU A 377 -13.24 -7.43 14.30
CA LEU A 377 -14.68 -7.71 14.30
C LEU A 377 -15.08 -8.47 15.57
N VAL A 378 -15.90 -7.86 16.41
CA VAL A 378 -16.39 -8.43 17.66
C VAL A 378 -17.83 -8.91 17.48
N ILE A 379 -18.05 -10.19 17.78
CA ILE A 379 -19.36 -10.84 17.66
C ILE A 379 -20.37 -10.12 18.54
N GLY A 380 -21.51 -9.74 17.95
CA GLY A 380 -22.60 -9.06 18.65
C GLY A 380 -22.35 -7.59 18.97
N GLN A 381 -21.20 -7.01 18.58
CA GLN A 381 -20.86 -5.62 18.86
C GLN A 381 -20.58 -4.80 17.61
N THR A 382 -19.78 -5.32 16.67
CA THR A 382 -19.39 -4.55 15.49
C THR A 382 -20.55 -4.42 14.51
N LYS A 383 -20.96 -3.18 14.22
CA LYS A 383 -22.01 -2.88 13.24
C LYS A 383 -21.43 -2.67 11.85
N LEU A 384 -22.21 -3.02 10.83
CA LEU A 384 -21.83 -2.81 9.43
C LEU A 384 -21.67 -1.31 9.10
N GLY A 385 -22.57 -0.46 9.60
CA GLY A 385 -22.51 0.98 9.35
C GLY A 385 -21.21 1.61 9.87
N ASP A 386 -20.76 1.19 11.05
CA ASP A 386 -19.51 1.67 11.64
C ASP A 386 -18.31 1.25 10.79
N GLU A 387 -18.28 0.01 10.29
CA GLU A 387 -17.21 -0.49 9.42
C GLU A 387 -17.21 0.18 8.03
N LEU A 388 -18.38 0.44 7.45
CA LEU A 388 -18.50 1.16 6.18
C LEU A 388 -18.03 2.61 6.32
N ALA A 389 -18.37 3.27 7.42
CA ALA A 389 -17.94 4.65 7.70
C ALA A 389 -16.42 4.79 7.85
N LEU A 390 -15.69 3.69 8.05
CA LEU A 390 -14.22 3.71 8.05
C LEU A 390 -13.62 3.91 6.66
N LEU A 391 -14.36 3.60 5.59
CA LEU A 391 -13.87 3.55 4.20
C LEU A 391 -14.63 4.44 3.23
N TYR A 392 -15.90 4.72 3.50
CA TYR A 392 -16.82 5.38 2.58
C TYR A 392 -17.46 6.59 3.23
N ASP A 393 -17.77 7.58 2.41
CA ASP A 393 -18.47 8.77 2.87
C ASP A 393 -19.94 8.44 3.21
N PRO A 394 -20.56 9.14 4.19
CA PRO A 394 -21.95 8.90 4.57
C PRO A 394 -22.94 8.99 3.40
N GLY A 395 -22.65 9.86 2.42
CA GLY A 395 -23.44 9.98 1.19
C GLY A 395 -23.37 8.74 0.30
N GLU A 396 -22.18 8.15 0.14
CA GLU A 396 -22.00 6.92 -0.64
C GLU A 396 -22.74 5.74 0.03
N ILE A 397 -22.64 5.64 1.36
CA ILE A 397 -23.34 4.60 2.13
C ILE A 397 -24.85 4.75 1.97
N ALA A 398 -25.39 5.97 2.10
CA ALA A 398 -26.81 6.24 1.96
C ALA A 398 -27.35 5.97 0.55
N CYS A 399 -26.54 6.16 -0.48
CA CYS A 399 -26.88 5.85 -1.87
C CYS A 399 -26.62 4.38 -2.26
N SER A 400 -26.08 3.55 -1.36
CA SER A 400 -25.77 2.15 -1.63
C SER A 400 -26.90 1.19 -1.27
N VAL A 401 -26.79 -0.06 -1.74
CA VAL A 401 -27.66 -1.17 -1.30
C VAL A 401 -27.56 -1.47 0.20
N PHE A 402 -26.48 -1.01 0.87
CA PHE A 402 -26.24 -1.25 2.29
C PHE A 402 -26.88 -0.19 3.20
N ALA A 403 -27.54 0.82 2.64
CA ALA A 403 -28.16 1.90 3.41
C ALA A 403 -29.14 1.37 4.49
N SER A 404 -29.86 0.28 4.21
CA SER A 404 -30.81 -0.36 5.15
C SER A 404 -30.14 -1.30 6.16
N MET A 405 -28.89 -1.69 5.95
CA MET A 405 -28.16 -2.68 6.76
C MET A 405 -27.18 -2.07 7.75
N GLN A 406 -27.18 -0.75 7.94
CA GLN A 406 -26.22 -0.08 8.83
C GLN A 406 -26.25 -0.60 10.28
N ASN A 407 -27.40 -1.12 10.72
CA ASN A 407 -27.57 -1.72 12.04
C ASN A 407 -27.25 -3.21 12.12
N ALA A 408 -26.93 -3.87 11.00
CA ALA A 408 -26.56 -5.29 10.98
C ALA A 408 -25.28 -5.51 11.79
N VAL A 409 -25.26 -6.59 12.58
CA VAL A 409 -24.19 -6.85 13.54
C VAL A 409 -23.41 -8.09 13.12
N TRP A 410 -22.10 -8.06 13.33
CA TRP A 410 -21.24 -9.21 13.07
C TRP A 410 -21.62 -10.41 13.95
N ASN A 411 -21.99 -11.53 13.34
CA ASN A 411 -22.36 -12.77 14.04
C ASN A 411 -21.21 -13.80 14.14
N GLY A 412 -20.04 -13.49 13.57
CA GLY A 412 -18.89 -14.41 13.47
C GLY A 412 -18.62 -14.91 12.05
N THR A 413 -19.61 -14.81 11.16
CA THR A 413 -19.49 -15.22 9.75
C THR A 413 -19.95 -14.15 8.77
N THR A 414 -21.03 -13.43 9.10
CA THR A 414 -21.65 -12.40 8.26
C THR A 414 -22.21 -11.27 9.13
N PHE A 415 -22.58 -10.14 8.51
CA PHE A 415 -23.40 -9.12 9.19
C PHE A 415 -24.88 -9.46 8.96
N ALA A 416 -25.65 -9.56 10.04
CA ALA A 416 -27.06 -9.91 10.02
C ALA A 416 -27.90 -9.03 10.95
#